data_AF-A0A920F9N4-F1
#
_entry.id   AF-A0A920F9N4-F1
#
_cell.length_a   1.000
_cell.length_b   1.000
_cell.length_c   1.000
_cell.angle_alpha   90.00
_cell.angle_beta   90.00
_cell.angle_gamma   90.00
#
_symmetry.space_group_name_H-M   'P 1'
#
loop_
_entity.id
_entity.type
_entity.pdbx_description
1 polymer ?
#
loop_
_entity_poly.entity_id
_entity_poly.type
_entity_poly.pdbx_seq_one_letter_code
_entity_poly.pdbx_strand_id
1 'polypeptide(L)'
;MEDFADSYARGETPIPCIRCNQTVKFRDLLQTAKQLGAKALCTGHYVQRAMGKSGLELRKGSDQKKDQSYFLLLQRQISWNIFGFRSAELTKDETRRHANRIGLNVADKPDSQDICFVPNGKYADVVSRLRPDAIEPGEIVDMDGAVIGKHDGIVNFTVGQRKGLGIGGRSSLVEPGQPIHYMLLPLIRWREGLS
;
A
#
# COMPACT_ATOMS: atom_id res chain seq x y z
N MET A 1 10.84 -7.60 -1.77
CA MET A 1 9.84 -8.28 -2.62
C MET A 1 9.43 -9.61 -2.00
N GLU A 2 10.37 -10.40 -1.48
CA GLU A 2 10.09 -11.59 -0.67
C GLU A 2 9.06 -11.34 0.45
N ASP A 3 9.35 -10.43 1.40
CA ASP A 3 8.45 -10.08 2.51
C ASP A 3 7.04 -9.68 2.06
N PHE A 4 6.93 -9.01 0.91
CA PHE A 4 5.65 -8.64 0.32
C PHE A 4 4.87 -9.87 -0.16
N ALA A 5 5.53 -10.80 -0.85
CA ALA A 5 4.91 -12.04 -1.31
C ALA A 5 4.57 -12.98 -0.13
N ASP A 6 5.45 -13.04 0.88
CA ASP A 6 5.24 -13.81 2.10
C ASP A 6 4.00 -13.35 2.89
N SER A 7 3.80 -12.03 3.01
CA SER A 7 2.59 -11.48 3.63
C SER A 7 1.32 -11.93 2.92
N TYR A 8 1.29 -11.83 1.59
CA TYR A 8 0.14 -12.33 0.82
C TYR A 8 -0.05 -13.84 0.95
N ALA A 9 1.03 -14.63 1.00
CA ALA A 9 0.97 -16.07 1.23
C ALA A 9 0.36 -16.42 2.61
N ARG A 10 0.49 -15.54 3.60
CA ARG A 10 -0.17 -15.65 4.91
C ARG A 10 -1.60 -15.09 4.95
N GLY A 11 -2.14 -14.64 3.81
CA GLY A 11 -3.46 -14.02 3.74
C GLY A 11 -3.51 -12.58 4.26
N GLU A 12 -2.35 -11.92 4.41
CA GLU A 12 -2.27 -10.52 4.79
C GLU A 12 -2.39 -9.61 3.56
N THR A 13 -2.82 -8.36 3.75
CA THR A 13 -2.72 -7.32 2.71
C THR A 13 -1.65 -6.30 3.13
N PRO A 14 -0.39 -6.47 2.68
CA PRO A 14 0.71 -5.60 3.07
C PRO A 14 0.64 -4.21 2.44
N ILE A 15 1.19 -3.21 3.13
CA ILE A 15 1.37 -1.84 2.62
C ILE A 15 2.86 -1.63 2.29
N PRO A 16 3.32 -2.00 1.07
CA PRO A 16 4.74 -1.99 0.73
C PRO A 16 5.39 -0.60 0.78
N CYS A 17 4.60 0.46 0.60
CA CYS A 17 5.08 1.84 0.66
C CYS A 17 5.69 2.19 2.03
N ILE A 18 5.11 1.67 3.13
CA ILE A 18 5.64 1.90 4.49
C ILE A 18 7.03 1.28 4.62
N ARG A 19 7.18 0.02 4.19
CA ARG A 19 8.48 -0.69 4.23
C ARG A 19 9.52 -0.04 3.32
N CYS A 20 9.14 0.32 2.09
CA CYS A 20 10.01 1.03 1.14
C CYS A 20 10.52 2.36 1.70
N ASN A 21 9.65 3.11 2.39
CA ASN A 21 10.08 4.29 3.13
C ASN A 21 11.11 3.91 4.21
N GLN A 22 10.84 2.92 5.06
CA GLN A 22 11.74 2.52 6.16
C GLN A 22 13.14 2.06 5.71
N THR A 23 13.23 1.40 4.56
CA THR A 23 14.48 0.83 4.06
C THR A 23 15.01 1.68 2.91
N VAL A 24 14.52 1.44 1.69
CA VAL A 24 15.11 1.96 0.45
C VAL A 24 15.16 3.49 0.42
N LYS A 25 14.02 4.16 0.57
CA LYS A 25 13.93 5.61 0.34
C LYS A 25 14.65 6.44 1.38
N PHE A 26 14.73 6.02 2.63
CA PHE A 26 15.33 6.84 3.68
C PHE A 26 16.66 6.35 4.20
N ARG A 27 16.97 5.06 4.10
CA ARG A 27 18.31 4.58 4.43
C ARG A 27 19.25 4.81 3.26
N ASP A 28 18.91 4.27 2.09
CA ASP A 28 19.84 4.22 0.97
C ASP A 28 20.01 5.60 0.32
N LEU A 29 18.91 6.31 0.02
CA LEU A 29 19.02 7.68 -0.53
C LEU A 29 19.73 8.63 0.43
N LEU A 30 19.53 8.45 1.74
CA LEU A 30 20.21 9.28 2.72
C LEU A 30 21.71 8.98 2.77
N GLN A 31 22.08 7.71 2.72
CA GLN A 31 23.48 7.30 2.65
C GLN A 31 24.13 7.86 1.38
N THR A 32 23.49 7.75 0.23
CA THR A 32 23.96 8.34 -1.03
C THR A 32 24.08 9.87 -0.92
N ALA A 33 23.08 10.56 -0.36
CA ALA A 33 23.13 12.00 -0.17
C ALA A 33 24.33 12.42 0.70
N LYS A 34 24.63 11.68 1.77
CA LYS A 34 25.81 11.92 2.61
C LYS A 34 27.12 11.69 1.85
N GLN A 35 27.20 10.61 1.06
CA GLN A 35 28.38 10.32 0.23
C GLN A 35 28.65 11.40 -0.82
N LEU A 36 27.59 12.03 -1.33
CA LEU A 36 27.68 13.17 -2.26
C LEU A 36 27.95 14.51 -1.56
N GLY A 37 28.11 14.54 -0.24
CA GLY A 37 28.32 15.78 0.53
C GLY A 37 27.08 16.70 0.58
N ALA A 38 25.88 16.16 0.32
CA ALA A 38 24.65 16.95 0.35
C ALA A 38 24.32 17.42 1.76
N LYS A 39 23.92 18.69 1.89
CA LYS A 39 23.49 19.29 3.18
C LYS A 39 22.06 18.89 3.56
N ALA A 40 21.25 18.48 2.59
CA ALA A 40 19.87 18.08 2.78
C ALA A 40 19.42 17.09 1.69
N LEU A 41 18.46 16.25 2.04
CA LEU A 41 17.70 15.37 1.15
C LEU A 41 16.25 15.88 1.09
N CYS A 42 15.83 16.32 -0.08
CA CYS A 42 14.46 16.78 -0.30
C CYS A 42 13.65 15.70 -1.02
N THR A 43 12.43 15.47 -0.56
CA THR A 43 11.49 14.54 -1.23
C THR A 43 10.20 15.27 -1.58
N GLY A 44 9.47 14.75 -2.56
CA GLY A 44 8.17 15.27 -2.97
C GLY A 44 6.99 14.82 -2.10
N HIS A 45 7.23 14.31 -0.89
CA HIS A 45 6.16 13.86 -0.01
C HIS A 45 5.34 15.07 0.51
N TYR A 46 4.02 14.91 0.50
CA TYR A 46 3.07 15.91 1.03
C TYR A 46 2.89 15.71 2.53
N VAL A 47 3.90 16.13 3.29
CA VAL A 47 3.96 16.08 4.75
C VAL A 47 4.66 17.29 5.30
N GLN A 48 4.33 17.70 6.51
CA GLN A 48 4.96 18.84 7.15
C GLN A 48 6.02 18.41 8.15
N ARG A 49 7.09 19.19 8.22
CA ARG A 49 8.12 19.10 9.25
C ARG A 49 8.02 20.35 10.11
N ALA A 50 7.76 20.18 11.40
CA ALA A 50 7.57 21.32 12.31
C ALA A 50 8.31 21.08 13.63
N MET A 51 8.73 22.15 14.29
CA MET A 51 9.20 22.06 15.66
C MET A 51 7.99 21.94 16.60
N GLY A 52 8.00 20.93 17.46
CA GLY A 52 7.03 20.78 18.52
C GLY A 52 7.69 20.66 19.90
N LYS A 53 6.92 20.24 20.90
CA LYS A 53 7.36 20.29 22.30
C LYS A 53 8.52 19.36 22.62
N SER A 54 8.64 18.26 21.87
CA SER A 54 9.68 17.23 22.07
C SER A 54 10.75 17.27 20.97
N GLY A 55 10.84 18.36 20.22
CA GLY A 55 11.76 18.53 19.10
C GLY A 55 11.05 18.43 17.75
N LEU A 56 11.78 17.91 16.75
CA LEU A 56 11.33 17.90 15.37
C LEU A 56 10.25 16.82 15.14
N GLU A 57 9.09 17.24 14.67
CA GLU A 57 7.90 16.40 14.45
C GLU A 57 7.55 16.31 12.96
N LEU A 58 6.96 15.17 12.59
CA LEU A 58 6.27 14.99 11.32
C LEU A 58 4.77 15.25 11.53
N ARG A 59 4.20 16.12 10.70
CA ARG A 59 2.78 16.49 10.72
C ARG A 59 2.14 16.21 9.36
N LYS A 60 0.80 16.18 9.35
CA LYS A 60 0.04 16.03 8.11
C LYS A 60 0.38 17.15 7.12
N GLY A 61 0.34 16.84 5.83
CA GLY A 61 0.46 17.84 4.75
C GLY A 61 -0.64 18.89 4.81
N SER A 62 -0.42 20.06 4.20
CA SER A 62 -1.45 21.11 4.11
C SER A 62 -2.67 20.62 3.31
N ASP A 63 -2.43 19.85 2.25
CA ASP A 63 -3.46 19.18 1.46
C ASP A 63 -3.84 17.82 2.09
N GLN A 64 -4.95 17.80 2.82
CA GLN A 64 -5.46 16.58 3.48
C GLN A 64 -5.78 15.46 2.48
N LYS A 65 -6.13 15.77 1.22
CA LYS A 65 -6.44 14.75 0.21
C LYS A 65 -5.17 14.08 -0.34
N LYS A 66 -4.03 14.73 -0.14
CA LYS A 66 -2.73 14.26 -0.61
C LYS A 66 -1.75 13.98 0.53
N ASP A 67 -2.20 14.09 1.78
CA ASP A 67 -1.41 13.82 2.96
C ASP A 67 -0.77 12.43 2.89
N GLN A 68 0.54 12.39 3.11
CA GLN A 68 1.34 11.17 3.06
C GLN A 68 1.95 10.81 4.41
N SER A 69 1.52 11.44 5.52
CA SER A 69 2.12 11.21 6.84
C SER A 69 1.94 9.77 7.31
N TYR A 70 0.84 9.12 6.92
CA TYR A 70 0.59 7.70 7.21
C TYR A 70 1.72 6.79 6.71
N PHE A 71 2.19 7.01 5.48
CA PHE A 71 3.28 6.21 4.89
C PHE A 71 4.65 6.46 5.52
N LEU A 72 4.76 7.50 6.35
CA LEU A 72 5.98 7.93 7.02
C LEU A 72 5.95 7.72 8.55
N LEU A 73 4.90 7.10 9.08
CA LEU A 73 4.71 6.94 10.53
C LEU A 73 5.86 6.19 11.23
N LEU A 74 6.43 5.17 10.56
CA LEU A 74 7.42 4.28 11.18
C LEU A 74 8.88 4.75 10.98
N GLN A 75 9.09 6.01 10.63
CA GLN A 75 10.42 6.58 10.34
C GLN A 75 11.14 7.10 11.60
N ARG A 76 11.22 6.28 12.65
CA ARG A 76 11.74 6.70 13.97
C ARG A 76 13.24 6.97 14.01
N GLN A 77 14.01 6.41 13.06
CA GLN A 77 15.47 6.49 13.03
C GLN A 77 16.01 7.58 12.10
N ILE A 78 15.13 8.35 11.46
CA ILE A 78 15.54 9.39 10.54
C ILE A 78 15.85 10.66 11.31
N SER A 79 17.07 11.19 11.16
CA SER A 79 17.33 12.57 11.53
C SER A 79 16.58 13.48 10.57
N TRP A 80 15.42 13.98 10.99
CA TRP A 80 14.60 14.88 10.18
C TRP A 80 15.32 16.19 9.84
N ASN A 81 16.42 16.52 10.51
CA ASN A 81 17.19 17.76 10.36
C ASN A 81 17.65 17.99 8.91
N ILE A 82 17.94 16.93 8.18
CA ILE A 82 18.42 16.97 6.79
C ILE A 82 17.30 16.74 5.77
N PHE A 83 16.04 16.53 6.20
CA PHE A 83 14.92 16.33 5.29
C PHE A 83 14.15 17.61 5.00
N GLY A 84 14.03 17.95 3.72
CA GLY A 84 13.15 19.01 3.23
C GLY A 84 11.91 18.44 2.54
N PHE A 85 10.74 18.98 2.87
CA PHE A 85 9.49 18.66 2.19
C PHE A 85 8.98 19.93 1.51
N ARG A 86 9.45 20.18 0.29
CA ARG A 86 9.10 21.41 -0.46
C ARG A 86 7.62 21.47 -0.83
N SER A 87 6.96 20.32 -0.89
CA SER A 87 5.51 20.20 -1.16
C SER A 87 4.66 20.22 0.10
N ALA A 88 5.25 20.37 1.29
CA ALA A 88 4.55 20.33 2.58
C ALA A 88 3.47 21.41 2.74
N GLU A 89 3.75 22.57 2.15
CA GLU A 89 2.98 23.81 2.29
C GLU A 89 2.07 24.05 1.08
N LEU A 90 2.30 23.33 -0.02
CA LEU A 90 1.55 23.48 -1.26
C LEU A 90 0.49 22.40 -1.40
N THR A 91 -0.66 22.81 -1.92
CA THR A 91 -1.62 21.87 -2.50
C THR A 91 -1.06 21.21 -3.75
N LYS A 92 -1.63 20.07 -4.15
CA LYS A 92 -1.23 19.42 -5.41
C LYS A 92 -1.46 20.32 -6.62
N ASP A 93 -2.54 21.09 -6.61
CA ASP A 93 -2.89 22.00 -7.70
C ASP A 93 -1.89 23.16 -7.78
N GLU A 94 -1.45 23.71 -6.64
CA GLU A 94 -0.36 24.69 -6.60
C GLU A 94 0.95 24.12 -7.14
N THR A 95 1.29 22.90 -6.74
CA THR A 95 2.48 22.21 -7.23
C THR A 95 2.44 22.06 -8.76
N ARG A 96 1.29 21.67 -9.33
CA ARG A 96 1.10 21.58 -10.79
C ARG A 96 1.15 22.93 -11.48
N ARG A 97 0.53 23.97 -10.91
CA ARG A 97 0.61 25.35 -11.42
C ARG A 97 2.06 25.83 -11.49
N HIS A 98 2.85 25.57 -10.44
CA HIS A 98 4.27 25.90 -10.46
C HIS A 98 5.04 25.11 -11.51
N ALA A 99 4.81 23.80 -11.63
CA ALA A 99 5.45 22.95 -12.63
C ALA A 99 5.16 23.43 -14.06
N ASN A 100 3.90 23.79 -14.35
CA ASN A 100 3.49 24.37 -15.63
C ASN A 100 4.17 25.73 -15.89
N ARG A 101 4.19 26.61 -14.88
CA ARG A 101 4.82 27.93 -14.99
C ARG A 101 6.31 27.87 -15.36
N ILE A 102 7.03 26.85 -14.90
CA ILE A 102 8.47 26.67 -15.19
C ILE A 102 8.73 25.69 -16.35
N GLY A 103 7.69 25.22 -17.05
CA GLY A 103 7.82 24.36 -18.22
C GLY A 103 8.29 22.93 -17.93
N LEU A 104 7.98 22.36 -16.76
CA LEU A 104 8.30 20.95 -16.50
C LEU A 104 7.37 20.02 -17.31
N ASN A 105 7.96 19.15 -18.10
CA ASN A 105 7.26 18.12 -18.90
C ASN A 105 6.42 17.12 -18.09
N VAL A 106 6.60 17.07 -16.75
CA VAL A 106 5.86 16.19 -15.84
C VAL A 106 4.67 16.87 -15.16
N ALA A 107 4.36 18.13 -15.47
CA ALA A 107 3.31 18.89 -14.80
C ALA A 107 1.94 18.20 -14.86
N ASP A 108 1.59 17.66 -16.02
CA ASP A 108 0.31 16.98 -16.27
C ASP A 108 0.37 15.46 -16.08
N LYS A 109 1.54 14.93 -15.68
CA LYS A 109 1.69 13.50 -15.44
C LYS A 109 0.71 13.06 -14.34
N PRO A 110 -0.05 11.96 -14.54
CA PRO A 110 -0.85 11.35 -13.49
C PRO A 110 0.01 10.95 -12.29
N ASP A 111 -0.55 11.07 -11.09
CA ASP A 111 0.12 10.61 -9.89
C ASP A 111 0.30 9.09 -9.95
N SER A 112 1.44 8.59 -9.46
CA SER A 112 1.63 7.15 -9.28
C SER A 112 0.68 6.65 -8.20
N GLN A 113 -0.26 5.76 -8.58
CA GLN A 113 -1.22 5.13 -7.68
C GLN A 113 -0.83 3.68 -7.35
N ASP A 114 -0.01 3.04 -8.19
CA ASP A 114 0.40 1.65 -8.02
C ASP A 114 1.66 1.49 -7.17
N ILE A 115 1.86 0.26 -6.69
CA ILE A 115 3.07 -0.15 -5.97
C ILE A 115 4.27 0.01 -6.92
N CYS A 116 5.29 0.75 -6.48
CA CYS A 116 6.39 1.18 -7.37
C CYS A 116 7.14 0.05 -8.11
N PHE A 117 7.19 -1.16 -7.54
CA PHE A 117 7.85 -2.32 -8.16
C PHE A 117 6.88 -3.28 -8.84
N VAL A 118 5.57 -3.00 -8.82
CA VAL A 118 4.54 -3.81 -9.48
C VAL A 118 4.12 -3.08 -10.77
N PRO A 119 4.51 -3.56 -11.94
CA PRO A 119 4.08 -2.98 -13.19
C PRO A 119 2.58 -3.22 -13.41
N ASN A 120 1.86 -2.18 -13.85
CA ASN A 120 0.45 -2.24 -14.28
C ASN A 120 -0.54 -2.76 -13.22
N GLY A 121 -0.24 -2.59 -11.93
CA GLY A 121 -1.15 -2.93 -10.83
C GLY A 121 -1.38 -4.43 -10.59
N LYS A 122 -0.71 -5.32 -11.35
CA LYS A 122 -0.88 -6.78 -11.23
C LYS A 122 0.00 -7.38 -10.13
N TYR A 123 -0.27 -7.03 -8.89
CA TYR A 123 0.54 -7.52 -7.77
C TYR A 123 0.40 -9.05 -7.58
N ALA A 124 -0.76 -9.62 -7.90
CA ALA A 124 -1.00 -11.05 -7.86
C ALA A 124 -0.02 -11.81 -8.76
N ASP A 125 0.37 -11.26 -9.92
CA ASP A 125 1.40 -11.85 -10.79
C ASP A 125 2.76 -11.90 -10.09
N VAL A 126 3.12 -10.87 -9.33
CA VAL A 126 4.37 -10.84 -8.56
C VAL A 126 4.35 -11.89 -7.46
N VAL A 127 3.22 -12.01 -6.74
CA VAL A 127 3.06 -13.04 -5.70
C VAL A 127 3.09 -14.44 -6.33
N SER A 128 2.41 -14.67 -7.44
CA SER A 128 2.38 -15.97 -8.14
C SER A 128 3.76 -16.50 -8.51
N ARG A 129 4.66 -15.59 -8.91
CA ARG A 129 6.02 -15.95 -9.32
C ARG A 129 6.91 -16.27 -8.14
N LEU A 130 6.71 -15.59 -7.01
CA LEU A 130 7.56 -15.74 -5.82
C LEU A 130 7.03 -16.82 -4.87
N ARG A 131 5.72 -16.99 -4.79
CA ARG A 131 4.99 -17.92 -3.91
C ARG A 131 3.85 -18.58 -4.70
N PRO A 132 4.14 -19.52 -5.61
CA PRO A 132 3.11 -20.21 -6.38
C PRO A 132 2.11 -20.95 -5.49
N ASP A 133 2.58 -21.48 -4.36
CA ASP A 133 1.76 -22.16 -3.34
C ASP A 133 0.77 -21.22 -2.63
N ALA A 134 0.88 -19.89 -2.82
CA ALA A 134 -0.07 -18.92 -2.27
C ALA A 134 -1.33 -18.77 -3.15
N ILE A 135 -1.36 -19.37 -4.35
CA ILE A 135 -2.48 -19.29 -5.29
C ILE A 135 -3.24 -20.62 -5.29
N GLU A 136 -3.75 -20.98 -4.11
CA GLU A 136 -4.61 -22.15 -3.98
C GLU A 136 -6.08 -21.75 -4.12
N PRO A 137 -6.83 -22.38 -5.04
CA PRO A 137 -8.26 -22.15 -5.12
C PRO A 137 -8.93 -22.57 -3.80
N GLY A 138 -10.03 -21.89 -3.49
CA GLY A 138 -10.70 -22.01 -2.19
C GLY A 138 -12.20 -21.83 -2.29
N GLU A 139 -12.87 -22.02 -1.15
CA GLU A 139 -14.30 -21.78 -1.01
C GLU A 139 -14.56 -20.42 -0.37
N ILE A 140 -15.62 -19.76 -0.82
CA ILE A 140 -16.19 -18.60 -0.15
C ILE A 140 -17.36 -19.12 0.67
N VAL A 141 -17.33 -18.94 1.98
CA VAL A 141 -18.39 -19.39 2.90
C VAL A 141 -19.07 -18.19 3.55
N ASP A 142 -20.36 -18.30 3.83
CA ASP A 142 -21.06 -17.33 4.68
C ASP A 142 -20.81 -17.62 6.17
N MET A 143 -21.42 -16.81 7.04
CA MET A 143 -21.28 -16.93 8.50
C MET A 143 -21.91 -18.21 9.06
N ASP A 144 -22.84 -18.82 8.33
CA ASP A 144 -23.49 -20.07 8.70
C ASP A 144 -22.70 -21.29 8.20
N GLY A 145 -21.57 -21.05 7.51
CA GLY A 145 -20.69 -22.08 6.95
C GLY A 145 -21.17 -22.64 5.61
N ALA A 146 -22.21 -22.08 5.00
CA ALA A 146 -22.66 -22.51 3.69
C ALA A 146 -21.72 -22.02 2.60
N VAL A 147 -21.37 -22.90 1.66
CA VAL A 147 -20.52 -22.54 0.52
C VAL A 147 -21.32 -21.65 -0.43
N ILE A 148 -20.89 -20.39 -0.55
CA ILE A 148 -21.54 -19.37 -1.36
C ILE A 148 -20.80 -19.03 -2.65
N GLY A 149 -19.60 -19.57 -2.84
CA GLY A 149 -18.81 -19.37 -4.05
C GLY A 149 -17.46 -20.08 -3.97
N LYS A 150 -16.64 -19.84 -4.99
CA LYS A 150 -15.24 -20.29 -5.06
C LYS A 150 -14.35 -19.13 -5.45
N HIS A 151 -13.07 -19.22 -5.13
CA HIS A 151 -12.08 -18.23 -5.49
C HIS A 151 -10.78 -18.88 -5.98
N ASP A 152 -9.99 -18.16 -6.76
CA ASP A 152 -8.75 -18.65 -7.38
C ASP A 152 -7.49 -18.26 -6.57
N GLY A 153 -7.56 -18.33 -5.24
CA GLY A 153 -6.48 -17.86 -4.35
C GLY A 153 -6.84 -16.64 -3.50
N ILE A 154 -6.56 -16.72 -2.20
CA ILE A 154 -6.83 -15.66 -1.21
C ILE A 154 -6.04 -14.37 -1.49
N VAL A 155 -4.94 -14.46 -2.24
CA VAL A 155 -4.11 -13.33 -2.66
C VAL A 155 -4.89 -12.25 -3.43
N ASN A 156 -6.00 -12.61 -4.07
CA ASN A 156 -6.82 -11.70 -4.87
C ASN A 156 -7.83 -10.89 -4.04
N PHE A 157 -7.78 -11.02 -2.70
CA PHE A 157 -8.78 -10.47 -1.80
C PHE A 157 -8.14 -9.72 -0.64
N THR A 158 -8.82 -8.66 -0.22
CA THR A 158 -8.55 -7.93 1.02
C THR A 158 -9.83 -7.87 1.84
N VAL A 159 -9.69 -7.89 3.17
CA VAL A 159 -10.83 -7.73 4.09
C VAL A 159 -11.61 -6.46 3.75
N GLY A 160 -12.92 -6.59 3.55
CA GLY A 160 -13.81 -5.48 3.17
C GLY A 160 -13.94 -5.23 1.66
N GLN A 161 -13.27 -6.03 0.81
CA GLN A 161 -13.44 -5.98 -0.64
C GLN A 161 -14.89 -6.31 -1.05
N ARG A 162 -15.44 -5.54 -2.00
CA ARG A 162 -16.77 -5.80 -2.59
C ARG A 162 -16.72 -6.26 -4.04
N LYS A 163 -15.78 -5.73 -4.83
CA LYS A 163 -15.62 -6.06 -6.24
C LYS A 163 -14.84 -7.37 -6.40
N GLY A 164 -15.12 -8.12 -7.46
CA GLY A 164 -14.34 -9.32 -7.81
C GLY A 164 -14.63 -10.57 -6.96
N LEU A 165 -15.65 -10.55 -6.10
CA LEU A 165 -16.04 -11.73 -5.30
C LEU A 165 -16.86 -12.76 -6.08
N GLY A 166 -17.46 -12.39 -7.21
CA GLY A 166 -18.30 -13.31 -7.99
C GLY A 166 -19.63 -13.73 -7.34
N ILE A 167 -19.96 -13.19 -6.16
CA ILE A 167 -21.21 -13.50 -5.40
C ILE A 167 -22.31 -12.43 -5.57
N GLY A 168 -22.14 -11.52 -6.53
CA GLY A 168 -23.06 -10.43 -6.84
C GLY A 168 -24.34 -10.93 -7.50
N GLY A 169 -25.31 -11.34 -6.70
CA GLY A 169 -26.60 -11.86 -7.14
C GLY A 169 -27.49 -12.33 -5.98
N ARG A 170 -26.92 -12.47 -4.78
CA ARG A 170 -27.61 -12.93 -3.57
C ARG A 170 -28.21 -11.78 -2.75
N SER A 171 -28.49 -10.64 -3.38
CA SER A 171 -29.20 -9.51 -2.76
C SER A 171 -30.58 -9.88 -2.22
N SER A 172 -31.14 -11.03 -2.62
CA SER A 172 -32.39 -11.57 -2.11
C SER A 172 -32.27 -12.29 -0.77
N LEU A 173 -31.05 -12.59 -0.29
CA LEU A 173 -30.81 -13.30 0.98
C LEU A 173 -30.39 -12.38 2.14
N VAL A 174 -30.21 -11.09 1.87
CA VAL A 174 -29.71 -10.12 2.85
C VAL A 174 -30.59 -8.88 2.78
N GLU A 175 -31.11 -8.42 3.92
CA GLU A 175 -31.95 -7.22 3.96
C GLU A 175 -31.19 -6.02 3.37
N PRO A 176 -31.87 -5.13 2.61
CA PRO A 176 -31.25 -3.93 2.08
C PRO A 176 -30.57 -3.11 3.19
N GLY A 177 -29.24 -2.94 3.08
CA GLY A 177 -28.44 -2.17 4.04
C GLY A 177 -27.66 -2.99 5.06
N GLN A 178 -27.87 -4.32 5.14
CA GLN A 178 -27.05 -5.19 5.99
C GLN A 178 -25.70 -5.51 5.32
N PRO A 179 -24.57 -5.48 6.06
CA PRO A 179 -23.28 -5.91 5.55
C PRO A 179 -23.28 -7.42 5.26
N ILE A 180 -22.77 -7.81 4.09
CA ILE A 180 -22.55 -9.22 3.76
C ILE A 180 -21.22 -9.64 4.37
N HIS A 181 -21.25 -10.68 5.20
CA HIS A 181 -20.08 -11.28 5.82
C HIS A 181 -19.76 -12.61 5.13
N TYR A 182 -18.49 -12.83 4.82
CA TYR A 182 -18.00 -14.06 4.23
C TYR A 182 -16.57 -14.34 4.69
N MET A 183 -16.18 -15.60 4.67
CA MET A 183 -14.82 -16.07 4.94
C MET A 183 -14.28 -16.76 3.68
N LEU A 184 -13.00 -16.57 3.41
CA LEU A 184 -12.29 -17.27 2.35
C LEU A 184 -11.50 -18.40 2.98
N LEU A 185 -11.80 -19.63 2.59
CA LEU A 185 -11.13 -20.82 3.10
C LEU A 185 -10.27 -21.42 1.99
N PRO A 186 -8.95 -21.59 2.19
CA PRO A 186 -8.14 -22.37 1.25
C PRO A 186 -8.68 -23.81 1.20
N LEU A 187 -8.68 -24.42 0.02
CA LEU A 187 -8.95 -25.86 -0.11
C LEU A 187 -7.75 -26.65 0.43
N ILE A 188 -7.60 -26.67 1.75
CA ILE A 188 -6.65 -27.58 2.40
C ILE A 188 -7.20 -28.99 2.19
N ARG A 189 -6.75 -29.65 1.12
CA ARG A 189 -6.89 -31.10 1.02
C ARG A 189 -6.02 -31.68 2.12
N TRP A 190 -6.62 -32.05 3.24
CA TRP A 190 -5.99 -32.96 4.18
C TRP A 190 -5.56 -34.19 3.39
N ARG A 191 -4.25 -34.32 3.13
CA ARG A 191 -3.69 -35.60 2.71
C ARG A 191 -3.77 -36.49 3.93
N GLU A 192 -4.81 -37.31 4.01
CA GLU A 192 -4.75 -38.52 4.82
C GLU A 192 -3.53 -39.32 4.36
N GLY A 193 -2.53 -39.48 5.23
CA GLY A 193 -1.38 -40.35 4.99
C GLY A 193 -0.03 -39.65 5.03
N LEU A 194 0.43 -39.29 6.22
CA LEU A 194 1.79 -39.57 6.64
C LEU A 194 1.71 -40.22 8.02
N SER A 195 1.88 -41.54 8.01
CA SER A 195 2.14 -42.41 9.16
C SER A 195 3.45 -42.05 9.86
#